data_AF-A0A7G8DP70-F1
#
_entry.id   AF-A0A7G8DP70-F1
#
_cell.length_a   1.000
_cell.length_b   1.000
_cell.length_c   1.000
_cell.angle_alpha   90.00
_cell.angle_beta   90.00
_cell.angle_gamma   90.00
#
_symmetry.space_group_name_H-M   'P 1'
#
loop_
_entity.id
_entity.type
_entity.pdbx_description
1 polymer ?
#
loop_
_entity_poly.entity_id
_entity_poly.type
_entity_poly.pdbx_seq_one_letter_code
_entity_poly.pdbx_strand_id
1 'polypeptide(L)' 'MSLALTSPHGIQASALTNQQLLQERLITPAVYVLLKSHGANTPTKRWEVIQKACRAGRLSPGECGTSRRRREY' A
#
# COMPACT_ATOMS: atom_id res chain seq x y z
N MET A 1 32.34 -15.08 -17.31
CA MET A 1 30.96 -14.71 -17.69
C MET A 1 30.29 -14.11 -16.48
N SER A 2 30.08 -12.80 -16.44
CA SER A 2 29.34 -12.16 -15.35
C SER A 2 28.47 -11.06 -15.92
N LEU A 3 27.19 -11.38 -16.16
CA LEU A 3 26.14 -10.40 -16.34
C LEU A 3 25.23 -10.52 -15.13
N ALA A 4 25.59 -9.82 -14.05
CA ALA A 4 24.67 -9.56 -12.96
C ALA A 4 23.65 -8.52 -13.46
N LEU A 5 22.57 -9.00 -14.07
CA LEU A 5 21.39 -8.18 -14.37
C LEU A 5 20.67 -7.87 -13.06
N THR A 6 21.22 -6.95 -12.28
CA THR A 6 20.48 -6.33 -11.17
C THR A 6 19.56 -5.30 -11.78
N SER A 7 18.29 -5.67 -11.98
CA SER A 7 17.23 -4.75 -12.36
C SER A 7 17.05 -3.75 -11.21
N PRO A 8 17.35 -2.45 -11.36
CA PRO A 8 17.54 -1.61 -10.18
C PRO A 8 16.23 -1.07 -9.60
N HIS A 9 15.08 -1.11 -10.27
CA HIS A 9 13.94 -0.27 -9.88
C HIS A 9 12.60 -1.01 -9.82
N GLY A 10 12.41 -1.84 -8.79
CA GLY A 10 11.09 -1.98 -8.19
C GLY A 10 10.85 -0.75 -7.32
N ILE A 11 10.04 0.21 -7.76
CA ILE A 11 9.70 1.37 -6.93
C ILE A 11 9.00 0.83 -5.68
N GLN A 12 9.60 1.00 -4.51
CA GLN A 12 9.00 0.55 -3.26
C GLN A 12 7.69 1.31 -3.03
N ALA A 13 6.57 0.60 -2.94
CA ALA A 13 5.26 1.18 -2.67
C ALA A 13 5.19 1.98 -1.35
N SER A 14 6.14 1.74 -0.43
CA SER A 14 6.35 2.55 0.77
C SER A 14 6.81 3.99 0.46
N ALA A 15 7.61 4.19 -0.59
CA ALA A 15 8.07 5.52 -0.98
C ALA A 15 7.00 6.32 -1.75
N LEU A 16 5.94 5.66 -2.23
CA LEU A 16 4.90 6.29 -3.02
C LEU A 16 3.91 7.09 -2.17
N THR A 17 3.44 8.21 -2.74
CA THR A 17 2.29 8.96 -2.25
C THR A 17 0.99 8.20 -2.50
N ASN A 18 -0.09 8.58 -1.81
CA ASN A 18 -1.40 7.94 -2.00
C ASN A 18 -1.91 8.10 -3.45
N GLN A 19 -1.60 9.21 -4.10
CA GLN A 19 -1.99 9.45 -5.49
C GLN A 19 -1.22 8.54 -6.45
N GLN A 20 0.09 8.38 -6.25
CA GLN A 20 0.88 7.44 -7.04
C GLN A 20 0.41 6.00 -6.82
N LEU A 21 0.12 5.60 -5.58
CA LEU A 21 -0.45 4.28 -5.30
C LEU A 21 -1.76 4.03 -6.04
N LEU A 22 -2.61 5.05 -6.16
CA LEU A 22 -3.85 4.96 -6.93
C LEU A 22 -3.58 4.85 -8.44
N GLN A 23 -2.67 5.67 -8.96
CA GLN A 23 -2.30 5.68 -10.39
C GLN A 23 -1.69 4.34 -10.84
N GLU A 24 -0.82 3.75 -10.01
CA GLU A 24 -0.22 2.43 -10.22
C GLU A 24 -1.19 1.27 -9.91
N ARG A 25 -2.44 1.57 -9.54
CA ARG A 25 -3.49 0.61 -9.16
C ARG A 25 -3.09 -0.32 -8.01
N LEU A 26 -2.18 0.13 -7.16
CA LEU A 26 -1.74 -0.57 -5.94
C LEU A 26 -2.73 -0.41 -4.78
N ILE A 27 -3.61 0.59 -4.86
CA ILE A 27 -4.77 0.77 -3.98
C ILE A 27 -6.02 1.07 -4.82
N THR A 28 -7.20 0.78 -4.26
CA THR A 28 -8.47 1.14 -4.89
C THR A 28 -8.82 2.61 -4.64
N PRO A 29 -9.76 3.19 -5.42
CA PRO A 29 -10.31 4.52 -5.13
C PRO A 29 -10.88 4.66 -3.71
N ALA A 30 -11.54 3.63 -3.17
CA ALA A 30 -12.11 3.68 -1.83
C ALA A 30 -11.01 3.76 -0.76
N VAL A 31 -9.92 2.99 -0.93
CA VAL A 31 -8.74 3.08 -0.06
C VAL A 31 -8.09 4.47 -0.19
N TYR A 32 -7.98 5.04 -1.39
CA TYR A 32 -7.44 6.40 -1.55
C TYR A 32 -8.25 7.45 -0.76
N VAL A 33 -9.58 7.43 -0.89
CA VAL A 33 -10.47 8.36 -0.16
C VAL A 33 -10.33 8.20 1.34
N LEU A 34 -10.29 6.96 1.84
CA LEU A 34 -10.08 6.66 3.25
C LEU A 34 -8.73 7.21 3.75
N LEU A 35 -7.65 6.98 3.01
CA LEU A 35 -6.33 7.45 3.41
C LEU A 35 -6.24 8.98 3.41
N LYS A 36 -6.86 9.64 2.42
CA LYS A 36 -6.92 11.10 2.35
C LYS A 36 -7.74 11.70 3.49
N SER A 37 -8.90 11.15 3.83
CA SER A 37 -9.74 11.67 4.91
C SER A 37 -9.10 11.54 6.30
N HIS A 38 -8.20 10.55 6.46
CA HIS A 38 -7.44 10.34 7.69
C HIS A 38 -6.03 10.98 7.69
N GLY A 39 -5.66 11.72 6.65
CA GLY A 39 -4.33 12.33 6.53
C GLY A 39 -3.17 11.32 6.51
N ALA A 40 -3.43 10.08 6.08
CA ALA A 40 -2.49 8.98 6.13
C ALA A 40 -1.51 9.01 4.94
N ASN A 41 -0.47 9.84 5.05
CA ASN A 41 0.52 10.04 3.97
C ASN A 41 1.81 9.22 4.12
N THR A 42 1.99 8.50 5.23
CA THR A 42 3.14 7.62 5.46
C THR A 42 2.73 6.16 5.38
N PRO A 43 3.65 5.23 5.01
CA PRO A 43 3.34 3.80 4.93
C PRO A 43 2.75 3.22 6.21
N THR A 44 3.34 3.56 7.36
CA THR A 44 2.87 3.12 8.67
C THR A 44 1.46 3.63 8.94
N LYS A 45 1.18 4.92 8.66
CA LYS A 45 -0.15 5.47 8.90
C LYS A 45 -1.20 4.90 7.97
N ARG A 46 -0.84 4.66 6.71
CA ARG A 46 -1.71 3.99 5.74
C ARG A 46 -2.11 2.61 6.24
N TRP A 47 -1.12 1.83 6.68
CA TRP A 47 -1.34 0.49 7.21
C TRP A 47 -2.29 0.50 8.42
N GLU A 48 -2.06 1.38 9.41
CA GLU A 48 -2.95 1.52 10.57
C GLU A 48 -4.39 1.83 10.18
N VAL A 49 -4.57 2.79 9.27
CA VAL A 49 -5.91 3.23 8.82
C VAL A 49 -6.63 2.14 8.05
N ILE A 50 -5.95 1.47 7.11
CA ILE A 50 -6.52 0.35 6.35
C ILE A 50 -6.92 -0.78 7.30
N GLN A 51 -6.04 -1.18 8.22
CA GLN A 51 -6.34 -2.22 9.21
C GLN A 51 -7.54 -1.88 10.08
N LYS A 52 -7.63 -0.63 10.57
CA LYS A 52 -8.76 -0.16 11.36
C LYS A 52 -10.06 -0.20 10.55
N ALA A 53 -10.04 0.25 9.30
CA ALA A 53 -11.21 0.24 8.43
C ALA A 53 -11.67 -1.18 8.09
N CYS A 54 -10.74 -2.10 7.86
CA CYS A 54 -11.01 -3.52 7.63
C CYS A 54 -11.67 -4.20 8.83
N ARG A 55 -11.12 -4.01 10.02
CA ARG A 55 -11.72 -4.53 11.27
C ARG A 55 -13.11 -3.95 11.53
N ALA A 56 -13.35 -2.72 11.09
CA ALA A 56 -14.65 -2.06 11.20
C ALA A 56 -15.62 -2.39 10.04
N GLY A 57 -15.24 -3.27 9.09
CA GLY A 57 -16.08 -3.61 7.94
C GLY A 57 -16.31 -2.46 6.95
N ARG A 58 -15.48 -1.40 7.00
CA ARG A 58 -15.61 -0.21 6.14
C ARG A 58 -14.92 -0.34 4.78
N LEU A 59 -14.12 -1.39 4.60
CA LEU A 59 -13.49 -1.77 3.34
C LEU A 59 -13.93 -3.18 2.97
N SER A 60 -14.04 -3.44 1.68
CA SER A 60 -14.33 -4.79 1.19
C SER A 60 -13.15 -5.73 1.47
N PRO A 61 -13.36 -7.05 1.62
CA PRO A 61 -12.27 -8.00 1.89
C PRO A 61 -11.10 -7.93 0.91
N GLY A 62 -11.38 -7.66 -0.38
CA GLY A 62 -10.35 -7.48 -1.42
C GLY A 62 -9.51 -6.19 -1.27
N GLU A 63 -10.01 -5.20 -0.56
CA GLU A 63 -9.34 -3.90 -0.36
C GLU A 63 -8.46 -3.88 0.89
N CYS A 64 -8.67 -4.85 1.79
CA CYS A 64 -7.92 -4.92 3.03
C CYS A 64 -6.44 -5.23 2.85
N GLY A 65 -6.04 -5.66 1.64
CA GLY A 65 -4.70 -6.12 1.35
C GLY A 65 -4.38 -7.36 2.15
N THR A 66 -3.79 -8.38 1.51
CA THR A 66 -3.30 -9.53 2.24
C THR A 66 -2.28 -9.02 3.25
N SER A 67 -2.51 -9.25 4.54
CA SER A 67 -1.58 -8.89 5.62
C SER A 67 -0.27 -9.71 5.61
N ARG A 68 0.15 -10.16 4.42
CA ARG A 68 1.26 -11.07 4.16
C ARG A 68 2.30 -10.42 3.24
N ARG A 69 3.18 -9.62 3.82
CA ARG A 69 4.64 -9.64 3.59
C ARG A 69 5.31 -8.59 4.48
N ARG A 70 5.22 -8.82 5.79
CA ARG A 70 6.32 -8.53 6.70
C ARG A 70 6.98 -9.88 7.02
N ARG A 71 7.62 -10.46 6.01
CA ARG A 71 8.64 -11.51 6.13
C ARG A 71 9.66 -11.23 5.04
N GLU A 72 10.53 -10.27 5.34
CA GLU A 72 11.88 -10.25 4.83
C GLU A 72 12.75 -10.64 6.03
N TYR A 73 13.20 -11.88 6.01
CA TYR A 73 14.48 -12.33 6.53
C TYR A 73 15.09 -13.16 5.41
#